data_AF-A0A4Y2UEN3-F1
#
_entry.id   AF-A0A4Y2UEN3-F1
#
_cell.length_a   1.000
_cell.length_b   1.000
_cell.length_c   1.000
_cell.angle_alpha   90.00
_cell.angle_beta   90.00
_cell.angle_gamma   90.00
#
_symmetry.space_group_name_H-M   'P 1'
#
loop_
_entity.id
_entity.type
_entity.pdbx_description
1 polymer ?
#
loop_
_entity_poly.entity_id
_entity_poly.type
_entity_poly.pdbx_seq_one_letter_code
_entity_poly.pdbx_strand_id
1 'polypeptide(L)'
;MFKNASLLVSFILILGSTLSQSMHCARFSHRKRVAFGLWLTIATVMPFLYKTNFLSFITMPGRKPGINDFRDLSEAVLNKNFKCLVPKGTADEELLLKSKIDYLEMLGEVIRQNRWKYKTNEDLNDIIDDSTALIMARQFMQLTYGDLINTDIEISKDSFGVWNVAIALRKYFCCKRQLDAAIFSILSTGLYKKWFGDQVFLSSLPRKLSTHYAERQIRLSFEDLKSSICILIIGLILSLIILLAEIFSVTLFCKKNDS
;
A
#
# COMPACT_ATOMS: atom_id res chain seq x y z
N MET A 1 51.33 19.17 -24.02
CA MET A 1 49.87 18.86 -24.12
C MET A 1 49.54 17.44 -23.63
N PHE A 2 50.13 16.95 -22.51
CA PHE A 2 50.02 15.53 -22.09
C PHE A 2 49.92 15.28 -20.56
N LYS A 3 49.49 16.26 -19.75
CA LYS A 3 49.26 16.05 -18.30
C LYS A 3 47.83 15.58 -17.96
N ASN A 4 46.87 15.77 -18.88
CA ASN A 4 45.44 15.52 -18.65
C ASN A 4 45.01 14.06 -18.83
N ALA A 5 45.78 13.26 -19.60
CA ALA A 5 45.46 11.86 -19.85
C ALA A 5 45.44 11.00 -18.57
N SER A 6 46.28 11.34 -17.58
CA SER A 6 46.35 10.59 -16.31
C SER A 6 45.10 10.77 -15.44
N LEU A 7 44.46 11.94 -15.47
CA LEU A 7 43.28 12.23 -14.65
C LEU A 7 42.02 11.61 -15.26
N LEU A 8 41.86 11.72 -16.59
CA LEU A 8 40.73 11.13 -17.31
C LEU A 8 40.71 9.60 -17.21
N VAL A 9 41.87 8.95 -17.36
CA VAL A 9 41.98 7.49 -17.17
C VAL A 9 41.65 7.10 -15.73
N SER A 10 42.11 7.87 -14.73
CA SER A 10 41.78 7.60 -13.33
C SER A 10 40.29 7.79 -13.04
N PHE A 11 39.66 8.80 -13.65
CA PHE A 11 38.23 9.05 -13.55
C PHE A 11 37.39 7.93 -14.18
N ILE A 12 37.73 7.50 -15.39
CA ILE A 12 37.08 6.35 -16.05
C ILE A 12 37.24 5.09 -15.20
N LEU A 13 38.41 4.92 -14.58
CA LEU A 13 38.68 3.77 -13.71
C LEU A 13 37.83 3.79 -12.44
N ILE A 14 37.64 4.96 -11.83
CA ILE A 14 36.73 5.11 -10.69
C ILE A 14 35.28 4.87 -11.14
N LEU A 15 34.84 5.49 -12.24
CA LEU A 15 33.48 5.38 -12.76
C LEU A 15 33.10 3.93 -13.13
N GLY A 16 33.97 3.23 -13.86
CA GLY A 16 33.72 1.85 -14.25
C GLY A 16 33.68 0.89 -13.05
N SER A 17 34.49 1.14 -12.02
CA SER A 17 34.45 0.34 -10.79
C SER A 17 33.14 0.50 -10.02
N THR A 18 32.57 1.71 -9.98
CA THR A 18 31.25 1.98 -9.38
C THR A 18 30.12 1.34 -10.19
N LEU A 19 30.22 1.32 -11.51
CA LEU A 19 29.26 0.67 -12.42
C LEU A 19 29.42 -0.86 -12.48
N SER A 20 30.31 -1.44 -11.67
CA SER A 20 30.63 -2.88 -11.65
C SER A 20 31.11 -3.41 -13.01
N GLN A 21 31.76 -2.57 -13.82
CA GLN A 21 32.35 -2.97 -15.10
C GLN A 21 33.77 -3.53 -14.90
N SER A 22 34.17 -4.50 -15.72
CA SER A 22 35.50 -5.09 -15.67
C SER A 22 36.59 -4.08 -16.02
N MET A 23 37.62 -3.96 -15.19
CA MET A 23 38.66 -2.95 -15.35
C MET A 23 40.04 -3.58 -15.52
N HIS A 24 40.76 -3.19 -16.57
CA HIS A 24 42.09 -3.71 -16.84
C HIS A 24 43.16 -2.95 -16.02
N CYS A 25 43.55 -3.53 -14.88
CA CYS A 25 44.44 -2.87 -13.90
C CYS A 25 45.89 -3.37 -13.99
N ALA A 26 46.64 -3.03 -15.04
CA ALA A 26 47.96 -3.63 -15.27
C ALA A 26 49.16 -2.93 -14.57
N ARG A 27 49.03 -1.71 -14.01
CA ARG A 27 50.20 -0.90 -13.57
C ARG A 27 50.00 0.01 -12.34
N PHE A 28 49.45 -0.53 -11.24
CA PHE A 28 49.39 0.23 -9.97
C PHE A 28 50.59 -0.04 -9.05
N SER A 29 51.17 1.04 -8.50
CA SER A 29 52.13 1.02 -7.39
C SER A 29 51.47 0.54 -6.09
N HIS A 30 52.24 -0.06 -5.18
CA HIS A 30 51.74 -0.70 -3.94
C HIS A 30 50.81 0.20 -3.11
N ARG A 31 51.14 1.48 -2.93
CA ARG A 31 50.29 2.45 -2.20
C ARG A 31 48.94 2.71 -2.89
N LYS A 32 48.93 2.74 -4.23
CA LYS A 32 47.72 2.93 -5.03
C LYS A 32 46.84 1.68 -5.03
N ARG A 33 47.42 0.48 -4.90
CA ARG A 33 46.67 -0.78 -4.79
C ARG A 33 45.87 -0.87 -3.50
N VAL A 34 46.45 -0.45 -2.37
CA VAL A 34 45.73 -0.43 -1.08
C VAL A 34 44.57 0.57 -1.13
N ALA A 35 44.81 1.78 -1.63
CA ALA A 35 43.77 2.80 -1.79
C ALA A 35 42.66 2.33 -2.75
N PHE A 36 43.01 1.68 -3.87
CA PHE A 36 42.04 1.14 -4.82
C PHE A 36 41.27 -0.05 -4.26
N GLY A 37 41.91 -0.92 -3.47
CA GLY A 37 41.24 -2.02 -2.77
C GLY A 37 40.19 -1.51 -1.78
N LEU A 38 40.53 -0.49 -0.99
CA LEU A 38 39.57 0.17 -0.09
C LEU A 38 38.42 0.82 -0.88
N TRP A 39 38.73 1.49 -1.99
CA TRP A 39 37.73 2.06 -2.88
C TRP A 39 36.77 0.99 -3.43
N LEU A 40 37.28 -0.18 -3.84
CA LEU A 40 36.44 -1.28 -4.33
C LEU A 40 35.47 -1.80 -3.28
N THR A 41 35.86 -1.82 -2.00
CA THR A 41 34.92 -2.20 -0.92
C THR A 41 33.78 -1.19 -0.79
N ILE A 42 34.07 0.10 -0.87
CA ILE A 42 33.05 1.15 -0.83
C ILE A 42 32.16 1.08 -2.10
N ALA A 43 32.78 0.91 -3.26
CA ALA A 43 32.09 0.83 -4.56
C ALA A 43 31.20 -0.41 -4.70
N THR A 44 31.43 -1.46 -3.91
CA THR A 44 30.57 -2.66 -3.89
C THR A 44 29.48 -2.57 -2.83
N VAL A 45 29.79 -2.08 -1.63
CA VAL A 45 28.83 -1.96 -0.53
C VAL A 45 27.77 -0.90 -0.80
N MET A 46 28.14 0.27 -1.33
CA MET A 46 27.19 1.37 -1.55
C MET A 46 26.05 1.00 -2.51
N PRO A 47 26.29 0.42 -3.71
CA PRO A 47 25.23 -0.02 -4.60
C PRO A 47 24.37 -1.14 -3.99
N PHE A 48 24.96 -2.00 -3.16
CA PHE A 48 24.22 -3.06 -2.48
C PHE A 48 23.24 -2.50 -1.45
N LEU A 49 23.68 -1.53 -0.64
CA LEU A 49 22.80 -0.83 0.31
C LEU A 49 21.69 -0.06 -0.41
N TYR A 50 22.03 0.62 -1.50
CA TYR A 50 21.04 1.31 -2.33
C TYR A 50 19.99 0.34 -2.89
N LYS A 51 20.42 -0.76 -3.51
CA LYS A 51 19.52 -1.79 -4.06
C LYS A 51 18.62 -2.40 -2.98
N THR A 52 19.16 -2.65 -1.79
CA THR A 52 18.40 -3.24 -0.69
C THR A 52 17.33 -2.28 -0.18
N ASN A 53 17.68 -1.00 0.03
CA ASN A 53 16.71 0.01 0.45
C ASN A 53 15.65 0.26 -0.63
N PHE A 54 16.07 0.37 -1.89
CA PHE A 54 15.15 0.51 -3.02
C PHE A 54 14.19 -0.67 -3.14
N LEU A 55 14.69 -1.90 -2.99
CA LEU A 55 13.87 -3.10 -2.98
C LEU A 55 12.89 -3.08 -1.79
N SER A 56 13.31 -2.65 -0.61
CA SER A 56 12.41 -2.49 0.54
C SER A 56 11.27 -1.52 0.25
N PHE A 57 11.54 -0.40 -0.43
CA PHE A 57 10.50 0.57 -0.80
C PHE A 57 9.54 0.02 -1.87
N ILE A 58 10.03 -0.77 -2.82
CA ILE A 58 9.18 -1.39 -3.86
C ILE A 58 8.35 -2.54 -3.30
N THR A 59 8.94 -3.34 -2.40
CA THR A 59 8.27 -4.51 -1.82
C THR A 59 7.18 -4.14 -0.83
N MET A 60 7.32 -3.00 -0.17
CA MET A 60 6.34 -2.47 0.75
C MET A 60 5.92 -1.07 0.28
N PRO A 61 5.04 -0.98 -0.75
CA PRO A 61 4.53 0.31 -1.17
C PRO A 61 3.89 0.99 0.03
N GLY A 62 4.24 2.26 0.26
CA GLY A 62 3.66 3.04 1.34
C GLY A 62 2.15 3.04 1.20
N ARG A 63 1.45 2.28 2.05
CA ARG A 63 -0.01 2.34 2.12
C ARG A 63 -0.35 3.73 2.63
N LYS A 64 -1.20 4.45 1.89
CA LYS A 64 -1.83 5.67 2.44
C LYS A 64 -2.48 5.27 3.77
N PRO A 65 -2.36 6.09 4.82
CA PRO A 65 -3.07 5.79 6.06
C PRO A 65 -4.55 5.63 5.73
N GLY A 66 -5.09 4.44 6.02
CA GLY A 66 -6.51 4.17 5.86
C GLY A 66 -7.33 5.05 6.81
N ILE A 67 -8.62 5.18 6.51
CA ILE A 67 -9.57 5.84 7.41
C ILE A 67 -9.72 4.95 8.64
N ASN A 68 -9.12 5.36 9.77
CA ASN A 68 -9.04 4.53 10.96
C ASN A 68 -10.15 4.82 11.96
N ASP A 69 -10.70 6.03 11.97
CA ASP A 69 -11.72 6.47 12.91
C ASP A 69 -12.90 7.16 12.21
N PHE A 70 -13.98 7.37 12.96
CA PHE A 70 -15.17 8.03 12.43
C PHE A 70 -14.97 9.54 12.15
N ARG A 71 -13.93 10.15 12.72
CA ARG A 71 -13.62 11.57 12.52
C ARG A 71 -12.98 11.77 11.15
N ASP A 72 -11.93 11.02 10.85
CA ASP A 72 -11.27 10.93 9.56
C ASP A 72 -12.29 10.56 8.47
N LEU A 73 -13.21 9.65 8.78
CA LEU A 73 -14.29 9.27 7.87
C LEU A 73 -15.20 10.47 7.55
N SER A 74 -15.62 11.22 8.57
CA SER A 74 -16.49 12.38 8.38
C SER A 74 -15.83 13.46 7.51
N GLU A 75 -14.54 13.72 7.73
CA GLU A 75 -13.77 14.69 6.95
C GLU A 75 -13.57 14.22 5.50
N ALA A 76 -13.27 12.93 5.30
CA ALA A 76 -13.12 12.32 3.99
C ALA A 76 -14.42 12.35 3.17
N VAL A 77 -15.56 12.15 3.84
CA VAL A 77 -16.90 12.24 3.25
C VAL A 77 -17.26 13.69 2.89
N LEU A 78 -16.96 14.66 3.76
CA LEU A 78 -17.19 16.08 3.48
C LEU A 78 -16.40 16.59 2.29
N ASN A 79 -15.15 16.16 2.19
CA ASN A 79 -14.28 16.48 1.06
C ASN A 79 -14.70 15.77 -0.24
N LYS A 80 -15.83 15.02 -0.23
CA LYS A 80 -16.40 14.24 -1.34
C LYS A 80 -15.46 13.20 -1.93
N ASN A 81 -14.42 12.82 -1.19
CA ASN A 81 -13.46 11.81 -1.62
C ASN A 81 -13.94 10.40 -1.29
N PHE A 82 -14.87 10.27 -0.34
CA PHE A 82 -15.37 8.99 0.12
C PHE A 82 -16.90 8.95 0.21
N LYS A 83 -17.46 7.76 -0.05
CA LYS A 83 -18.86 7.44 0.19
C LYS A 83 -18.95 6.62 1.46
N CYS A 84 -19.98 6.86 2.28
CA CYS A 84 -20.25 6.07 3.47
C CYS A 84 -21.63 5.43 3.35
N LEU A 85 -21.71 4.11 3.31
CA LEU A 85 -22.98 3.40 3.13
C LEU A 85 -23.47 2.76 4.42
N VAL A 86 -24.79 2.82 4.63
CA VAL A 86 -25.49 2.29 5.81
C VAL A 86 -26.53 1.26 5.40
N PRO A 87 -26.74 0.16 6.15
CA PRO A 87 -27.72 -0.85 5.80
C PRO A 87 -29.15 -0.29 5.87
N LYS A 88 -29.93 -0.50 4.80
CA LYS A 88 -31.31 -0.02 4.70
C LYS A 88 -32.21 -0.74 5.71
N GLY A 89 -33.01 0.03 6.46
CA GLY A 89 -33.96 -0.50 7.44
C GLY A 89 -33.39 -0.71 8.84
N THR A 90 -32.15 -0.25 9.08
CA THR A 90 -31.53 -0.22 10.40
C THR A 90 -31.71 1.13 11.09
N ALA A 91 -31.45 1.17 12.39
CA ALA A 91 -31.45 2.40 13.18
C ALA A 91 -30.13 3.20 13.05
N ASP A 92 -29.13 2.69 12.30
CA ASP A 92 -27.78 3.26 12.27
C ASP A 92 -27.77 4.73 11.80
N GLU A 93 -28.52 5.06 10.74
CA GLU A 93 -28.67 6.44 10.25
C GLU A 93 -29.33 7.35 11.30
N GLU A 94 -30.39 6.88 11.95
CA GLU A 94 -31.10 7.66 12.96
C GLU A 94 -30.25 7.88 14.22
N LEU A 95 -29.42 6.90 14.58
CA LEU A 95 -28.48 6.97 15.68
C LEU A 95 -27.36 7.97 15.41
N LEU A 96 -26.84 8.02 14.18
CA LEU A 96 -25.86 9.03 13.77
C LEU A 96 -26.47 10.42 13.84
N LEU A 97 -27.67 10.62 13.28
CA LEU A 97 -28.39 11.90 13.30
C LEU A 97 -28.76 12.40 14.71
N LYS A 98 -28.98 11.48 15.66
CA LYS A 98 -29.28 11.82 17.07
C LYS A 98 -28.04 11.90 17.95
N SER A 99 -26.85 11.73 17.38
CA SER A 99 -25.60 11.81 18.13
C SER A 99 -25.40 13.22 18.68
N LYS A 100 -24.82 13.32 19.88
CA LYS A 100 -24.39 14.61 20.47
C LYS A 100 -23.02 15.07 19.94
N ILE A 101 -22.41 14.28 19.07
CA ILE A 101 -21.06 14.49 18.56
C ILE A 101 -21.18 15.03 17.14
N ASP A 102 -20.73 16.27 16.94
CA ASP A 102 -20.92 17.06 15.72
C ASP A 102 -20.53 16.29 14.44
N TYR A 103 -19.40 15.59 14.45
CA TYR A 103 -18.92 14.88 13.25
C TYR A 103 -19.75 13.64 12.88
N LEU A 104 -20.39 13.00 13.87
CA LEU A 104 -21.29 11.85 13.63
C LEU A 104 -22.66 12.32 13.15
N GLU A 105 -23.17 13.40 13.74
CA GLU A 105 -24.41 14.03 13.29
C GLU A 105 -24.29 14.47 11.83
N MET A 106 -23.24 15.21 11.51
CA MET A 106 -22.93 15.66 10.16
C MET A 106 -22.74 14.49 9.18
N LEU A 107 -22.05 13.42 9.58
CA LEU A 107 -21.95 12.20 8.77
C LEU A 107 -23.33 11.60 8.47
N GLY A 108 -24.21 11.52 9.48
CA GLY A 108 -25.59 11.06 9.33
C GLY A 108 -26.41 11.93 8.37
N GLU A 109 -26.23 13.26 8.42
CA GLU A 109 -26.90 14.19 7.50
C GLU A 109 -26.49 13.97 6.05
N VAL A 110 -25.18 13.83 5.79
CA VAL A 110 -24.65 13.60 4.44
C VAL A 110 -25.14 12.26 3.87
N ILE A 111 -25.16 11.21 4.70
CA ILE A 111 -25.69 9.89 4.32
C ILE A 111 -27.17 9.99 3.93
N ARG A 112 -27.96 10.71 4.73
CA ARG A 112 -29.40 10.93 4.48
C ARG A 112 -29.65 11.71 3.19
N GLN A 113 -28.91 12.80 2.97
CA GLN A 113 -29.04 13.64 1.78
C GLN A 113 -28.71 12.88 0.50
N ASN A 114 -27.63 12.09 0.51
CA ASN A 114 -27.18 11.35 -0.67
C ASN A 114 -27.86 9.98 -0.82
N ARG A 115 -28.72 9.57 0.12
CA ARG A 115 -29.40 8.26 0.15
C ARG A 115 -28.44 7.08 0.05
N TRP A 116 -27.29 7.18 0.72
CA TRP A 116 -26.24 6.16 0.72
C TRP A 116 -26.63 4.95 1.58
N LYS A 117 -27.51 4.11 1.03
CA LYS A 117 -28.06 2.94 1.70
C LYS A 117 -27.91 1.70 0.83
N TYR A 118 -27.49 0.58 1.41
CA TYR A 118 -27.38 -0.71 0.72
C TYR A 118 -28.39 -1.72 1.29
N LYS A 119 -28.77 -2.73 0.50
CA LYS A 119 -29.62 -3.82 1.00
C LYS A 119 -28.75 -4.95 1.55
N THR A 120 -29.20 -5.60 2.63
CA THR A 120 -28.49 -6.72 3.26
C THR A 120 -28.26 -7.92 2.32
N ASN A 121 -29.07 -8.05 1.26
CA ASN A 121 -29.00 -9.15 0.30
C ASN A 121 -28.22 -8.80 -0.97
N GLU A 122 -27.68 -7.59 -1.09
CA GLU A 122 -26.81 -7.22 -2.22
C GLU A 122 -25.40 -7.76 -1.99
N ASP A 123 -24.71 -8.14 -3.07
CA ASP A 123 -23.31 -8.53 -2.97
C ASP A 123 -22.49 -7.28 -2.64
N LEU A 124 -21.99 -7.24 -1.40
CA LEU A 124 -21.24 -6.09 -0.91
C LEU A 124 -19.90 -5.94 -1.62
N ASN A 125 -19.35 -7.00 -2.21
CA ASN A 125 -18.08 -6.93 -2.94
C ASN A 125 -18.20 -6.07 -4.21
N ASP A 126 -19.38 -5.99 -4.81
CA ASP A 126 -19.62 -5.16 -6.01
C ASP A 126 -19.77 -3.67 -5.66
N ILE A 127 -20.01 -3.36 -4.38
CA ILE A 127 -20.31 -2.01 -3.89
C ILE A 127 -19.08 -1.39 -3.19
N ILE A 128 -18.20 -2.22 -2.64
CA ILE A 128 -16.97 -1.76 -2.00
C ILE A 128 -15.94 -1.44 -3.07
N ASP A 129 -15.56 -0.17 -3.11
CA ASP A 129 -14.49 0.38 -3.92
C ASP A 129 -13.48 1.08 -3.00
N ASP A 130 -12.31 1.47 -3.52
CA ASP A 130 -11.23 2.15 -2.77
C ASP A 130 -11.70 3.44 -2.06
N SER A 131 -12.82 4.01 -2.50
CA SER A 131 -13.45 5.23 -1.99
C SER A 131 -14.73 5.00 -1.18
N THR A 132 -15.03 3.75 -0.79
CA THR A 132 -16.30 3.42 -0.11
C THR A 132 -16.05 2.83 1.27
N ALA A 133 -16.64 3.47 2.29
CA ALA A 133 -16.72 2.96 3.65
C ALA A 133 -18.09 2.34 3.92
N LEU A 134 -18.11 1.23 4.67
CA LEU A 134 -19.33 0.55 5.08
C LEU A 134 -19.51 0.64 6.60
N ILE A 135 -20.71 1.03 7.02
CA ILE A 135 -21.14 0.93 8.40
C ILE A 135 -21.92 -0.37 8.58
N MET A 136 -21.51 -1.17 9.58
CA MET A 136 -22.14 -2.44 9.95
C MET A 136 -21.68 -2.84 11.36
N ALA A 137 -22.45 -3.68 12.04
CA ALA A 137 -21.99 -4.30 13.28
C ALA A 137 -20.77 -5.19 13.04
N ARG A 138 -19.77 -5.05 13.93
CA ARG A 138 -18.46 -5.73 13.84
C ARG A 138 -18.58 -7.25 13.68
N GLN A 139 -19.52 -7.88 14.37
CA GLN A 139 -19.74 -9.32 14.29
C GLN A 139 -20.12 -9.76 12.87
N PHE A 140 -20.97 -9.00 12.18
CA PHE A 140 -21.32 -9.28 10.79
C PHE A 140 -20.14 -9.00 9.85
N MET A 141 -19.37 -7.92 10.07
CA MET A 141 -18.15 -7.69 9.28
C MET A 141 -17.16 -8.86 9.39
N GLN A 142 -16.96 -9.39 10.60
CA GLN A 142 -16.07 -10.55 10.83
C GLN A 142 -16.62 -11.82 10.17
N LEU A 143 -17.92 -12.07 10.22
CA LEU A 143 -18.51 -13.22 9.54
C LEU A 143 -18.43 -13.09 8.01
N THR A 144 -18.67 -11.89 7.48
CA THR A 144 -18.69 -11.63 6.04
C THR A 144 -17.29 -11.52 5.44
N TYR A 145 -16.32 -10.93 6.13
CA TYR A 145 -14.97 -10.68 5.60
C TYR A 145 -13.85 -11.51 6.24
N GLY A 146 -14.10 -12.12 7.41
CA GLY A 146 -13.10 -12.88 8.14
C GLY A 146 -12.09 -11.99 8.86
N ASP A 147 -11.00 -12.60 9.34
CA ASP A 147 -9.87 -11.88 9.93
C ASP A 147 -8.88 -11.44 8.83
N LEU A 148 -8.93 -10.12 8.54
CA LEU A 148 -7.97 -9.11 8.03
C LEU A 148 -6.68 -9.47 7.26
N ILE A 149 -6.19 -10.71 7.25
CA ILE A 149 -4.84 -11.02 6.75
C ILE A 149 -4.83 -11.12 5.22
N ASN A 150 -5.95 -11.50 4.58
CA ASN A 150 -6.02 -11.79 3.14
C ASN A 150 -7.15 -11.03 2.40
N THR A 151 -7.65 -9.94 2.96
CA THR A 151 -8.68 -9.11 2.31
C THR A 151 -8.16 -7.71 2.06
N ASP A 152 -8.53 -7.12 0.92
CA ASP A 152 -8.30 -5.69 0.64
C ASP A 152 -9.23 -4.78 1.47
N ILE A 153 -10.10 -5.39 2.28
CA ILE A 153 -11.04 -4.72 3.18
C ILE A 153 -10.43 -4.67 4.58
N GLU A 154 -10.34 -3.44 5.12
CA GLU A 154 -9.91 -3.18 6.48
C GLU A 154 -11.11 -2.86 7.38
N ILE A 155 -11.17 -3.53 8.53
CA ILE A 155 -12.19 -3.29 9.56
C ILE A 155 -11.59 -2.32 10.58
N SER A 156 -12.15 -1.12 10.65
CA SER A 156 -11.76 -0.12 11.65
C SER A 156 -11.92 -0.65 13.08
N LYS A 157 -10.98 -0.27 13.94
CA LYS A 157 -11.04 -0.55 15.39
C LYS A 157 -12.00 0.36 16.12
N ASP A 158 -12.37 1.49 15.53
CA ASP A 158 -13.30 2.45 16.10
C ASP A 158 -14.75 1.94 16.01
N SER A 159 -15.63 2.49 16.85
CA SER A 159 -17.06 2.19 16.86
C SER A 159 -17.82 3.40 17.39
N PHE A 160 -18.83 3.86 16.65
CA PHE A 160 -19.70 4.95 17.11
C PHE A 160 -20.71 4.52 18.19
N GLY A 161 -20.77 3.24 18.55
CA GLY A 161 -21.54 2.75 19.69
C GLY A 161 -21.44 1.26 19.92
N VAL A 162 -21.95 0.83 21.08
CA VAL A 162 -22.04 -0.58 21.49
C VAL A 162 -23.50 -0.89 21.77
N TRP A 163 -24.04 -1.87 21.06
CA TRP A 163 -25.39 -2.36 21.25
C TRP A 163 -25.38 -3.84 21.60
N ASN A 164 -26.27 -4.21 22.52
CA ASN A 164 -26.47 -5.59 22.92
C ASN A 164 -27.53 -6.23 22.02
N VAL A 165 -27.23 -7.43 21.51
CA VAL A 165 -28.20 -8.25 20.82
C VAL A 165 -29.06 -8.96 21.86
N ALA A 166 -30.38 -8.88 21.71
CA ALA A 166 -31.34 -9.50 22.61
C ALA A 166 -32.36 -10.31 21.82
N ILE A 167 -32.91 -11.36 22.45
CA ILE A 167 -33.99 -12.15 21.88
C ILE A 167 -35.31 -11.46 22.23
N ALA A 168 -36.03 -10.98 21.22
CA ALA A 168 -37.36 -10.43 21.39
C ALA A 168 -38.37 -11.57 21.63
N LEU A 169 -39.15 -11.45 22.71
CA LEU A 169 -40.16 -12.43 23.10
C LEU A 169 -41.54 -11.78 23.14
N ARG A 170 -42.58 -12.59 22.88
CA ARG A 170 -43.98 -12.15 23.07
C ARG A 170 -44.21 -11.75 24.52
N LYS A 171 -45.01 -10.70 24.73
CA LYS A 171 -45.50 -10.32 26.07
C LYS A 171 -46.21 -11.54 26.69
N TYR A 172 -45.72 -11.99 27.86
CA TYR A 172 -46.15 -13.19 28.59
C TYR A 172 -45.66 -14.55 28.05
N PHE A 173 -44.47 -14.61 27.44
CA PHE A 173 -43.84 -15.89 27.11
C PHE A 173 -43.64 -16.78 28.35
N CYS A 174 -44.18 -18.00 28.31
CA CYS A 174 -44.26 -18.91 29.45
C CYS A 174 -42.89 -19.38 29.97
N CYS A 175 -41.89 -19.49 29.08
CA CYS A 175 -40.60 -20.11 29.41
C CYS A 175 -39.43 -19.12 29.50
N LYS A 176 -39.68 -17.83 29.79
CA LYS A 176 -38.62 -16.81 29.84
C LYS A 176 -37.46 -17.21 30.77
N ARG A 177 -37.77 -17.67 31.99
CA ARG A 177 -36.75 -18.06 32.97
C ARG A 177 -35.87 -19.22 32.51
N GLN A 178 -36.47 -20.22 31.86
CA GLN A 178 -35.74 -21.37 31.34
C GLN A 178 -34.83 -20.96 30.19
N LEU A 179 -35.31 -20.08 29.31
CA LEU A 179 -34.52 -19.54 28.21
C LEU A 179 -33.34 -18.70 28.72
N ASP A 180 -33.58 -17.81 29.68
CA ASP A 180 -32.52 -16.98 30.28
C ASP A 180 -31.43 -17.87 30.92
N ALA A 181 -31.82 -18.91 31.67
CA ALA A 181 -30.88 -19.85 32.27
C ALA A 181 -30.03 -20.60 31.22
N ALA A 182 -30.65 -21.04 30.12
CA ALA A 182 -29.94 -21.68 29.02
C ALA A 182 -28.95 -20.72 28.34
N ILE A 183 -29.37 -19.47 28.06
CA ILE A 183 -28.51 -18.44 27.48
C ILE A 183 -27.31 -18.16 28.39
N PHE A 184 -27.54 -17.95 29.69
CA PHE A 184 -26.45 -17.70 30.63
C PHE A 184 -25.49 -18.89 30.74
N SER A 185 -25.98 -20.12 30.66
CA SER A 185 -25.13 -21.32 30.63
C SER A 185 -24.25 -21.36 29.37
N ILE A 186 -24.80 -21.06 28.19
CA ILE A 186 -24.04 -21.02 26.92
C ILE A 186 -22.97 -19.90 26.96
N LEU A 187 -23.31 -18.74 27.54
CA LEU A 187 -22.39 -17.62 27.68
C LEU A 187 -21.27 -17.92 28.69
N SER A 188 -21.60 -18.46 29.86
CA SER A 188 -20.63 -18.72 30.94
C SER A 188 -19.65 -19.86 30.62
N THR A 189 -20.09 -20.85 29.84
CA THR A 189 -19.23 -21.92 29.32
C THR A 189 -18.31 -21.47 28.18
N GLY A 190 -18.48 -20.24 27.68
CA GLY A 190 -17.73 -19.72 26.53
C GLY A 190 -18.12 -20.37 25.19
N LEU A 191 -19.19 -21.17 25.18
CA LEU A 191 -19.63 -21.94 24.02
C LEU A 191 -20.03 -21.01 22.86
N TYR A 192 -20.67 -19.87 23.16
CA TYR A 192 -20.97 -18.84 22.17
C TYR A 192 -19.70 -18.32 21.48
N LYS A 193 -18.65 -17.99 22.24
CA LYS A 193 -17.39 -17.47 21.69
C LYS A 193 -16.73 -18.50 20.78
N LYS A 194 -16.74 -19.77 21.18
CA LYS A 194 -16.23 -20.88 20.36
C LYS A 194 -17.01 -21.01 19.05
N TRP A 195 -18.34 -21.11 19.12
CA TRP A 195 -19.18 -21.24 17.93
C TRP A 195 -19.04 -20.06 16.98
N PHE A 196 -18.98 -18.84 17.51
CA PHE A 196 -18.74 -17.66 16.68
C PHE A 196 -17.38 -17.72 15.98
N GLY A 197 -16.31 -18.09 16.71
CA GLY A 197 -14.99 -18.27 16.13
C GLY A 197 -14.95 -19.37 15.05
N ASP A 198 -15.59 -20.50 15.29
CA ASP A 198 -15.71 -21.60 14.32
C ASP A 198 -16.43 -21.14 13.05
N GLN A 199 -17.51 -20.36 13.19
CA GLN A 199 -18.26 -19.83 12.04
C GLN A 199 -17.45 -18.80 11.24
N VAL A 200 -16.76 -17.87 11.90
CA VAL A 200 -15.85 -16.92 11.24
C VAL A 200 -14.72 -17.66 10.52
N PHE A 201 -14.17 -18.71 11.14
CA PHE A 201 -13.15 -19.55 10.51
C PHE A 201 -13.69 -20.23 9.26
N LEU A 202 -14.85 -20.89 9.35
CA LEU A 202 -15.49 -21.56 8.22
C LEU A 202 -15.87 -20.60 7.09
N SER A 203 -16.37 -19.40 7.40
CA SER A 203 -16.70 -18.38 6.39
C SER A 203 -15.47 -17.80 5.70
N SER A 204 -14.32 -17.80 6.39
CA SER A 204 -13.02 -17.44 5.82
C SER A 204 -12.37 -18.57 5.01
N LEU A 205 -12.79 -19.82 5.21
CA LEU A 205 -12.12 -21.00 4.66
C LEU A 205 -12.13 -21.07 3.12
N PRO A 206 -13.25 -20.83 2.42
CA PRO A 206 -13.25 -20.76 0.96
C PRO A 206 -12.25 -19.73 0.45
N ARG A 207 -12.15 -18.55 1.07
CA ARG A 207 -11.18 -17.51 0.70
C ARG A 207 -9.74 -17.92 0.97
N LYS A 208 -9.47 -18.52 2.12
CA LYS A 208 -8.14 -19.05 2.48
C LYS A 208 -7.68 -20.19 1.56
N LEU A 209 -8.61 -21.01 1.06
CA LEU A 209 -8.33 -22.10 0.12
C LEU A 209 -8.25 -21.60 -1.33
N SER A 210 -9.05 -20.61 -1.70
CA SER A 210 -9.05 -19.98 -3.04
C SER A 210 -7.85 -19.07 -3.25
N THR A 211 -7.30 -18.52 -2.16
CA THR A 211 -5.95 -17.97 -2.18
C THR A 211 -4.96 -19.12 -2.28
N HIS A 212 -4.76 -19.63 -3.50
CA HIS A 212 -3.38 -19.79 -3.96
C HIS A 212 -2.64 -18.57 -3.44
N TYR A 213 -1.62 -18.78 -2.58
CA TYR A 213 -0.70 -17.75 -2.10
C TYR A 213 -0.69 -16.61 -3.10
N ALA A 214 -1.46 -15.56 -2.84
CA ALA A 214 -1.38 -14.36 -3.64
C ALA A 214 -0.09 -13.74 -3.14
N GLU A 215 1.05 -14.33 -3.54
CA GLU A 215 2.27 -13.58 -3.68
C GLU A 215 1.81 -12.31 -4.36
N ARG A 216 1.81 -11.21 -3.60
CA ARG A 216 1.68 -9.88 -4.16
C ARG A 216 2.84 -9.78 -5.14
N GLN A 217 2.59 -10.23 -6.37
CA GLN A 217 3.47 -10.00 -7.48
C GLN A 217 3.41 -8.49 -7.65
N ILE A 218 4.40 -7.82 -7.07
CA ILE A 218 4.63 -6.41 -7.31
C ILE A 218 4.92 -6.32 -8.80
N ARG A 219 3.87 -6.07 -9.59
CA ARG A 219 3.97 -5.84 -11.01
C ARG A 219 4.54 -4.45 -11.15
N LEU A 220 5.86 -4.36 -11.27
CA LEU A 220 6.54 -3.14 -11.67
C LEU A 220 5.92 -2.69 -12.99
N SER A 221 5.30 -1.51 -12.97
CA SER A 221 4.70 -0.96 -14.16
C SER A 221 5.81 -0.40 -15.06
N PHE A 222 5.57 -0.37 -16.37
CA PHE A 222 6.47 0.31 -17.30
C PHE A 222 6.63 1.81 -16.97
N GLU A 223 5.63 2.38 -16.27
CA GLU A 223 5.67 3.74 -15.75
C GLU A 223 6.79 3.95 -14.71
N ASP A 224 7.10 2.93 -13.89
CA ASP A 224 8.17 2.99 -12.89
C ASP A 224 9.57 2.99 -13.54
N LEU A 225 9.72 2.33 -14.70
CA LEU A 225 10.98 2.29 -15.46
C LEU A 225 11.17 3.45 -16.43
N LYS A 226 10.11 4.23 -16.69
CA LYS A 226 10.13 5.32 -17.67
C LYS A 226 11.25 6.33 -17.41
N SER A 227 11.47 6.69 -16.15
CA SER A 227 12.53 7.63 -15.75
C SER A 227 13.93 7.13 -16.12
N SER A 228 14.22 5.85 -15.86
CA SER A 228 15.53 5.25 -16.20
C SER A 228 15.76 5.22 -17.71
N ILE A 229 14.73 4.94 -18.50
CA ILE A 229 14.81 4.93 -19.97
C ILE A 229 15.03 6.35 -20.52
N CYS A 230 14.34 7.35 -19.95
CA CYS A 230 14.53 8.75 -20.34
C CYS A 230 15.97 9.24 -20.12
N ILE A 231 16.59 8.91 -18.98
CA ILE A 231 17.99 9.29 -18.70
C ILE A 231 18.95 8.68 -19.73
N LEU A 232 18.73 7.42 -20.11
CA LEU A 232 19.53 6.75 -21.14
C LEU A 232 19.43 7.46 -22.50
N ILE A 233 18.21 7.80 -22.93
CA ILE A 233 17.97 8.49 -24.21
C ILE A 233 18.64 9.86 -24.21
N ILE A 234 18.48 10.63 -23.13
CA ILE A 234 19.12 11.96 -23.00
C ILE A 234 20.65 11.82 -23.05
N GLY A 235 21.21 10.83 -22.35
CA GLY A 235 22.65 10.56 -22.37
C GLY A 235 23.18 10.23 -23.77
N LEU A 236 22.44 9.42 -24.54
CA LEU A 236 22.79 9.08 -25.92
C LEU A 236 22.74 10.29 -26.85
N ILE A 237 21.70 11.12 -26.74
CA ILE A 237 21.57 12.35 -27.54
C ILE A 237 22.74 13.30 -27.25
N LEU A 238 23.07 13.51 -25.97
CA LEU A 238 24.17 14.38 -25.58
C LEU A 238 25.52 13.84 -26.09
N SER A 239 25.75 12.54 -25.99
CA SER A 239 26.96 11.90 -26.52
C SER A 239 27.08 12.07 -28.04
N LEU A 240 25.96 11.97 -28.77
CA LEU A 240 25.94 12.18 -30.21
C LEU A 240 26.28 13.64 -30.58
N ILE A 241 25.72 14.60 -29.85
CA ILE A 241 26.00 16.04 -30.04
C ILE A 241 27.49 16.33 -29.83
N ILE A 242 28.09 15.78 -28.77
CA ILE A 242 29.52 15.97 -28.48
C ILE A 242 30.38 15.38 -29.59
N LEU A 243 30.05 14.17 -30.08
CA LEU A 243 30.78 13.52 -31.17
C LEU A 243 30.71 14.34 -32.47
N LEU A 244 29.53 14.88 -32.81
CA LEU A 244 29.36 15.75 -33.98
C LEU A 244 30.16 17.05 -33.84
N ALA A 245 30.16 17.66 -32.66
CA ALA A 245 30.94 18.86 -32.37
C ALA A 245 32.45 18.62 -32.48
N GLU A 246 32.93 17.46 -32.04
CA GLU A 246 34.33 17.06 -32.16
C GLU A 246 34.73 16.87 -33.63
N ILE A 247 33.93 16.15 -34.43
CA ILE A 247 34.17 15.97 -35.86
C ILE A 247 34.21 17.32 -36.60
N PHE A 248 33.27 18.22 -36.30
CA PHE A 248 33.22 19.55 -36.91
C PHE A 248 34.44 20.41 -36.52
N SER A 249 34.86 20.35 -35.25
CA SER A 249 36.02 21.08 -34.76
C SER A 249 37.32 20.58 -35.39
N VAL A 250 37.48 19.25 -35.54
CA VAL A 250 38.64 18.64 -36.18
C VAL A 250 38.70 18.95 -37.68
N THR A 251 37.58 18.87 -38.38
CA THR A 251 37.52 19.21 -39.82
C THR A 251 37.80 20.68 -40.10
N LEU A 252 37.33 21.60 -39.24
CA LEU A 252 37.69 23.02 -39.30
C LEU A 252 39.17 23.28 -39.03
N PHE A 253 39.77 22.55 -38.08
CA PHE A 253 41.19 22.69 -37.78
C PHE A 253 42.08 22.15 -38.91
N CYS A 254 41.72 21.02 -39.53
CA CYS A 254 42.44 20.49 -40.69
C CYS A 254 42.36 21.44 -41.90
N LYS A 255 41.17 22.00 -42.18
CA LYS A 255 40.99 22.94 -43.30
C LYS A 255 41.79 24.24 -43.14
N LYS A 256 42.14 24.62 -41.91
CA LYS A 256 42.94 25.83 -41.63
C LYS A 256 44.46 25.62 -41.79
N ASN A 257 44.94 24.37 -41.80
CA ASN A 257 46.37 24.06 -41.98
C ASN A 257 46.78 23.79 -43.44
N ASP A 258 45.81 23.70 -44.36
CA ASP A 258 46.04 23.52 -45.81
C ASP A 258 45.92 24.83 -46.62
N SER A 259 45.94 26.00 -45.96
CA SER A 259 45.99 27.35 -46.57
C SER A 259 47.18 28.13 -46.02
#